data_AF-A0A9P6HFG8-F1
#
_entry.id   AF-A0A9P6HFG8-F1
#
_cell.length_a   1.000
_cell.length_b   1.000
_cell.length_c   1.000
_cell.angle_alpha   90.00
_cell.angle_beta   90.00
_cell.angle_gamma   90.00
#
_symmetry.space_group_name_H-M   'P 1'
#
loop_
_entity.id
_entity.type
_entity.pdbx_description
1 polymer ?
#
loop_
_entity_poly.entity_id
_entity_poly.type
_entity_poly.pdbx_seq_one_letter_code
_entity_poly.pdbx_strand_id
1 'polypeptide(L)'
;IDPEVLRAAALEDANRLLGETLSIDLDKVGAKDARILMSEEHKCLGYRPPSDSLAAKAQRSSTKHPESSLGLDAATLREAARADAERIKADRAININTLTAKEARRLQSEEQKALGYRPPPGSLSAEAQSVLDRRDRKPVTKELAAEIMSEEHRRLGHRPRSGSFAAIVQGLADRNQRHDTKLTIAD
;
A
#
# COMPACT_ATOMS: atom_id res chain seq x y z
N ILE A 1 -2.10 -13.34 -5.32
CA ILE A 1 -2.41 -12.05 -5.97
C ILE A 1 -2.33 -12.27 -7.47
N ASP A 2 -3.22 -11.68 -8.26
CA ASP A 2 -3.08 -11.75 -9.71
C ASP A 2 -1.78 -11.05 -10.14
N PRO A 3 -1.02 -11.66 -11.06
CA PRO A 3 0.27 -11.14 -11.47
C PRO A 3 0.20 -9.75 -12.11
N GLU A 4 -0.91 -9.46 -12.78
CA GLU A 4 -1.16 -8.15 -13.39
C GLU A 4 -1.38 -7.06 -12.34
N VAL A 5 -2.03 -7.38 -11.21
CA VAL A 5 -2.23 -6.42 -10.11
C VAL A 5 -0.89 -6.05 -9.48
N LEU A 6 0.00 -7.02 -9.27
CA LEU A 6 1.37 -6.77 -8.79
C LEU A 6 2.15 -5.88 -9.76
N ARG A 7 2.01 -6.13 -11.06
CA ARG A 7 2.68 -5.33 -12.09
C ARG A 7 2.13 -3.90 -12.18
N ALA A 8 0.81 -3.74 -12.11
CA ALA A 8 0.17 -2.43 -12.15
C ALA A 8 0.62 -1.56 -10.97
N ALA A 9 0.60 -2.09 -9.75
CA ALA A 9 1.06 -1.35 -8.59
C ALA A 9 2.57 -1.07 -8.61
N ALA A 10 3.39 -1.98 -9.13
CA ALA A 10 4.82 -1.73 -9.33
C ALA A 10 5.08 -0.57 -10.31
N LEU A 11 4.28 -0.47 -11.38
CA LEU A 11 4.37 0.63 -12.34
C LEU A 11 3.94 1.95 -11.72
N GLU A 12 2.83 1.97 -10.97
CA GLU A 12 2.37 3.17 -10.28
C GLU A 12 3.37 3.65 -9.21
N ASP A 13 3.97 2.72 -8.46
CA ASP A 13 5.00 3.06 -7.48
C ASP A 13 6.27 3.60 -8.15
N ALA A 14 6.68 3.00 -9.28
CA ALA A 14 7.79 3.50 -10.07
C ALA A 14 7.52 4.94 -10.56
N ASN A 15 6.32 5.22 -11.08
CA ASN A 15 5.94 6.57 -11.52
C ASN A 15 5.92 7.58 -10.36
N ARG A 16 5.49 7.15 -9.17
CA ARG A 16 5.56 7.94 -7.94
C ARG A 16 7.00 8.32 -7.59
N LEU A 17 7.92 7.37 -7.64
CA LEU A 17 9.34 7.57 -7.33
C LEU A 17 10.06 8.42 -8.37
N LEU A 18 9.65 8.32 -9.64
CA LEU A 18 10.13 9.16 -10.74
C LEU A 18 9.54 10.58 -10.72
N GLY A 19 8.54 10.84 -9.86
CA GLY A 19 7.91 12.16 -9.70
C GLY A 19 6.96 12.53 -10.84
N GLU A 20 6.45 11.54 -11.59
CA GLU A 20 5.51 11.79 -12.70
C GLU A 20 4.08 12.11 -12.25
N THR A 21 3.77 11.93 -10.96
CA THR A 21 2.51 12.45 -10.39
C THR A 21 2.61 13.96 -10.30
N LEU A 22 1.71 14.69 -10.99
CA LEU A 22 1.54 16.14 -10.99
C LEU A 22 2.20 16.79 -9.76
N SER A 23 3.42 17.32 -9.96
CA SER A 23 4.24 17.87 -8.88
C SER A 23 3.59 19.16 -8.38
N ILE A 24 2.66 18.99 -7.43
CA ILE A 24 2.03 20.09 -6.73
C ILE A 24 2.98 20.53 -5.63
N ASP A 25 3.38 21.80 -5.68
CA ASP A 25 4.19 22.42 -4.62
C ASP A 25 3.33 22.57 -3.35
N LEU A 26 3.36 21.54 -2.51
CA LEU A 26 2.51 21.43 -1.33
C LEU A 26 2.74 22.58 -0.34
N ASP A 27 3.89 23.25 -0.37
CA ASP A 27 4.20 24.37 0.52
C ASP A 27 3.42 25.65 0.17
N LYS A 28 2.88 25.75 -1.04
CA LYS A 28 2.08 26.90 -1.52
C LYS A 28 0.57 26.64 -1.56
N VAL A 29 0.12 25.53 -0.97
CA VAL A 29 -1.29 25.13 -0.98
C VAL A 29 -2.12 25.98 -0.02
N GLY A 30 -3.15 26.62 -0.57
CA GLY A 30 -4.17 27.34 0.19
C GLY A 30 -5.28 26.48 0.75
N ALA A 31 -6.09 27.07 1.65
CA ALA A 31 -7.26 26.40 2.21
C ALA A 31 -8.32 26.06 1.14
N LYS A 32 -8.41 26.87 0.07
CA LYS A 32 -9.33 26.63 -1.05
C LYS A 32 -8.89 25.42 -1.89
N ASP A 33 -7.62 25.36 -2.26
CA ASP A 33 -7.04 24.28 -3.07
C ASP A 33 -7.09 22.95 -2.31
N ALA A 34 -6.73 22.96 -1.02
CA ALA A 34 -6.81 21.79 -0.15
C ALA A 34 -8.23 21.22 -0.02
N ARG A 35 -9.26 22.06 -0.04
CA ARG A 35 -10.66 21.62 -0.02
C ARG A 35 -11.07 20.95 -1.34
N ILE A 36 -10.60 21.48 -2.48
CA ILE A 36 -10.87 20.87 -3.79
C ILE A 36 -10.24 19.48 -3.86
N LEU A 37 -8.95 19.37 -3.52
CA LEU A 37 -8.23 18.09 -3.49
C LEU A 37 -8.92 17.07 -2.58
N MET A 38 -9.27 17.47 -1.35
CA MET A 38 -9.96 16.60 -0.40
C MET A 38 -11.34 16.15 -0.90
N SER A 39 -12.11 17.05 -1.49
CA SER A 39 -13.46 16.71 -1.98
C SER A 39 -13.42 15.73 -3.14
N GLU A 40 -12.52 15.91 -4.10
CA GLU A 40 -12.40 15.01 -5.25
C GLU A 40 -11.79 13.66 -4.85
N GLU A 41 -10.72 13.63 -4.05
CA GLU A 41 -10.18 12.35 -3.56
C GLU A 41 -11.23 11.59 -2.77
N HIS A 42 -11.95 12.24 -1.85
CA HIS A 42 -13.03 11.59 -1.11
C HIS A 42 -14.09 11.03 -2.05
N LYS A 43 -14.49 11.78 -3.07
CA LYS A 43 -15.48 11.35 -4.06
C LYS A 43 -14.98 10.15 -4.88
N CYS A 44 -13.72 10.14 -5.28
CA CYS A 44 -13.12 9.05 -6.03
C CYS A 44 -12.93 7.79 -5.17
N LEU A 45 -12.50 7.95 -3.92
CA LEU A 45 -12.30 6.85 -2.98
C LEU A 45 -13.61 6.28 -2.43
N GLY A 46 -14.63 7.12 -2.24
CA GLY A 46 -15.87 6.78 -1.55
C GLY A 46 -15.75 6.76 -0.02
N TYR A 47 -14.61 7.19 0.52
CA TYR A 47 -14.33 7.30 1.95
C TYR A 47 -13.32 8.43 2.20
N ARG A 48 -13.09 8.75 3.47
CA ARG A 48 -12.14 9.80 3.86
C ARG A 48 -10.71 9.44 3.43
N PRO A 49 -10.01 10.31 2.67
CA PRO A 49 -8.65 10.05 2.25
C PRO A 49 -7.72 9.73 3.44
N PRO A 50 -6.78 8.77 3.28
CA PRO A 50 -5.83 8.41 4.32
C PRO A 50 -4.87 9.56 4.65
N SER A 51 -4.19 9.49 5.79
CA SER A 51 -3.33 10.58 6.28
C SER A 51 -2.12 10.87 5.39
N ASP A 52 -1.67 9.92 4.58
CA ASP A 52 -0.54 10.05 3.66
C ASP A 52 -0.92 10.55 2.26
N SER A 53 -2.23 10.67 1.99
CA SER A 53 -2.78 11.18 0.72
C SER A 53 -2.35 12.61 0.41
N LEU A 54 -2.40 12.96 -0.88
CA LEU A 54 -2.14 14.30 -1.37
C LEU A 54 -3.10 15.31 -0.71
N ALA A 55 -4.40 15.01 -0.63
CA ALA A 55 -5.36 15.85 0.07
C ALA A 55 -5.02 16.05 1.56
N ALA A 56 -4.61 14.99 2.26
CA ALA A 56 -4.25 15.11 3.67
C ALA A 56 -2.97 15.94 3.87
N LYS A 57 -1.99 15.82 2.97
CA LYS A 57 -0.78 16.66 2.96
C LYS A 57 -1.12 18.12 2.67
N ALA A 58 -1.97 18.37 1.67
CA ALA A 58 -2.48 19.69 1.30
C ALA A 58 -3.22 20.37 2.47
N GLN A 59 -4.08 19.65 3.18
CA GLN A 59 -4.77 20.12 4.38
C GLN A 59 -3.79 20.54 5.48
N ARG A 60 -2.76 19.72 5.74
CA ARG A 60 -1.71 20.06 6.74
C ARG A 60 -0.94 21.31 6.36
N SER A 61 -0.61 21.48 5.08
CA SER A 61 0.14 22.64 4.60
C SER A 61 -0.71 23.92 4.63
N SER A 62 -1.96 23.86 4.15
CA SER A 62 -2.88 25.00 4.20
C SER A 62 -3.19 25.50 5.61
N THR A 63 -3.01 24.68 6.64
CA THR A 63 -3.13 25.14 8.04
C THR A 63 -2.04 26.16 8.40
N LYS A 64 -0.85 26.07 7.78
CA LYS A 64 0.26 27.02 7.97
C LYS A 64 0.08 28.28 7.13
N HIS A 65 -0.49 28.14 5.94
CA HIS A 65 -0.66 29.22 4.97
C HIS A 65 -2.08 29.19 4.36
N PRO A 66 -3.13 29.61 5.09
CA PRO A 66 -4.51 29.47 4.62
C PRO A 66 -4.83 30.36 3.41
N GLU A 67 -4.16 31.51 3.31
CA GLU A 67 -4.33 32.53 2.25
C GLU A 67 -3.46 32.28 1.01
N SER A 68 -2.58 31.27 1.03
CA SER A 68 -1.79 30.94 -0.15
C SER A 68 -2.68 30.36 -1.26
N SER A 69 -2.15 30.27 -2.46
CA SER A 69 -2.82 29.66 -3.59
C SER A 69 -1.75 29.10 -4.52
N LEU A 70 -2.00 27.90 -5.04
CA LEU A 70 -1.14 27.30 -6.04
C LEU A 70 -1.19 28.05 -7.37
N GLY A 71 -2.21 28.88 -7.58
CA GLY A 71 -2.48 29.52 -8.88
C GLY A 71 -2.86 28.52 -9.97
N LEU A 72 -3.08 27.26 -9.62
CA LEU A 72 -3.56 26.22 -10.53
C LEU A 72 -5.07 26.35 -10.73
N ASP A 73 -5.53 25.98 -11.91
CA ASP A 73 -6.94 25.91 -12.19
C ASP A 73 -7.57 24.73 -11.45
N ALA A 74 -8.89 24.83 -11.22
CA ALA A 74 -9.60 23.80 -10.48
C ALA A 74 -9.52 22.44 -11.20
N ALA A 75 -9.47 22.38 -12.53
CA ALA A 75 -9.47 21.10 -13.25
C ALA A 75 -8.18 20.32 -13.02
N THR A 76 -7.02 20.98 -13.07
CA THR A 76 -5.71 20.35 -12.76
C THR A 76 -5.67 19.81 -11.34
N LEU A 77 -6.23 20.53 -10.36
CA LEU A 77 -6.35 20.03 -8.98
C LEU A 77 -7.22 18.78 -8.90
N ARG A 78 -8.36 18.74 -9.62
CA ARG A 78 -9.22 17.55 -9.64
C ARG A 78 -8.52 16.35 -10.29
N GLU A 79 -7.73 16.58 -11.32
CA GLU A 79 -6.96 15.52 -12.00
C GLU A 79 -5.89 14.94 -11.08
N ALA A 80 -5.13 15.78 -10.38
CA ALA A 80 -4.16 15.33 -9.38
C ALA A 80 -4.82 14.52 -8.25
N ALA A 81 -5.97 14.99 -7.76
CA ALA A 81 -6.75 14.27 -6.74
C ALA A 81 -7.24 12.90 -7.26
N ARG A 82 -7.65 12.80 -8.52
CA ARG A 82 -8.06 11.52 -9.14
C ARG A 82 -6.90 10.56 -9.24
N ALA A 83 -5.75 11.02 -9.73
CA ALA A 83 -4.55 10.21 -9.85
C ALA A 83 -4.09 9.69 -8.47
N ASP A 84 -4.10 10.52 -7.43
CA ASP A 84 -3.75 10.07 -6.07
C ASP A 84 -4.79 9.07 -5.51
N ALA A 85 -6.07 9.28 -5.78
CA ALA A 85 -7.12 8.34 -5.37
C ALA A 85 -6.99 6.97 -6.08
N GLU A 86 -6.62 6.93 -7.36
CA GLU A 86 -6.33 5.70 -8.09
C GLU A 86 -5.13 4.97 -7.49
N ARG A 87 -4.04 5.69 -7.22
CA ARG A 87 -2.86 5.17 -6.51
C ARG A 87 -3.24 4.55 -5.16
N ILE A 88 -4.01 5.26 -4.33
CA ILE A 88 -4.43 4.76 -3.02
C ILE A 88 -5.27 3.48 -3.15
N LYS A 89 -6.10 3.37 -4.19
CA LYS A 89 -6.85 2.14 -4.46
C LYS A 89 -5.93 1.00 -4.86
N ALA A 90 -4.93 1.24 -5.71
CA ALA A 90 -3.96 0.23 -6.10
C ALA A 90 -3.11 -0.23 -4.91
N ASP A 91 -2.61 0.71 -4.10
CA ASP A 91 -1.87 0.41 -2.86
C ASP A 91 -2.72 -0.44 -1.90
N ARG A 92 -4.01 -0.12 -1.74
CA ARG A 92 -4.94 -0.93 -0.93
C ARG A 92 -5.30 -2.28 -1.54
N ALA A 93 -5.27 -2.43 -2.87
CA ALA A 93 -5.46 -3.73 -3.52
C ALA A 93 -4.32 -4.70 -3.18
N ILE A 94 -3.13 -4.16 -2.86
CA ILE A 94 -1.98 -4.93 -2.40
C ILE A 94 -1.85 -4.81 -0.88
N ASN A 95 -2.47 -5.75 -0.17
CA ASN A 95 -2.20 -5.86 1.26
C ASN A 95 -0.79 -6.45 1.48
N ILE A 96 0.17 -5.55 1.72
CA ILE A 96 1.57 -5.87 2.01
C ILE A 96 1.69 -6.86 3.18
N ASN A 97 0.74 -6.81 4.12
CA ASN A 97 0.63 -7.73 5.25
C ASN A 97 0.10 -9.12 4.89
N THR A 98 -0.08 -9.45 3.62
CA THR A 98 -0.47 -10.82 3.21
C THR A 98 0.36 -11.34 2.05
N LEU A 99 1.31 -10.54 1.57
CA LEU A 99 2.20 -10.95 0.49
C LEU A 99 3.03 -12.14 0.92
N THR A 100 3.17 -13.09 0.01
CA THR A 100 4.15 -14.17 0.12
C THR A 100 5.53 -13.69 -0.34
N ALA A 101 6.59 -14.39 0.08
CA ALA A 101 7.95 -14.10 -0.39
C ALA A 101 8.08 -14.11 -1.92
N LYS A 102 7.34 -15.00 -2.60
CA LYS A 102 7.32 -15.07 -4.07
C LYS A 102 6.67 -13.84 -4.69
N GLU A 103 5.56 -13.37 -4.14
CA GLU A 103 4.85 -12.19 -4.64
C GLU A 103 5.64 -10.91 -4.38
N ALA A 104 6.27 -10.78 -3.21
CA ALA A 104 7.11 -9.61 -2.90
C ALA A 104 8.37 -9.55 -3.78
N ARG A 105 9.00 -10.70 -4.11
CA ARG A 105 10.10 -10.75 -5.08
C ARG A 105 9.65 -10.37 -6.49
N ARG A 106 8.45 -10.82 -6.89
CA ARG A 106 7.88 -10.43 -8.18
C ARG A 106 7.61 -8.93 -8.23
N LEU A 107 7.02 -8.37 -7.18
CA LEU A 107 6.76 -6.93 -7.04
C LEU A 107 8.06 -6.13 -7.22
N GLN A 108 9.12 -6.52 -6.51
CA GLN A 108 10.45 -5.92 -6.65
C GLN A 108 11.01 -6.02 -8.07
N SER A 109 10.84 -7.17 -8.74
CA SER A 109 11.32 -7.36 -10.10
C SER A 109 10.59 -6.49 -11.12
N GLU A 110 9.27 -6.34 -10.99
CA GLU A 110 8.47 -5.49 -11.88
C GLU A 110 8.80 -4.01 -11.65
N GLU A 111 8.98 -3.60 -10.39
CA GLU A 111 9.31 -2.21 -10.04
C GLU A 111 10.72 -1.85 -10.52
N GLN A 112 11.70 -2.73 -10.30
CA GLN A 112 13.05 -2.57 -10.85
C GLN A 112 13.05 -2.46 -12.37
N LYS A 113 12.19 -3.23 -13.05
CA LYS A 113 12.06 -3.18 -14.51
C LYS A 113 11.44 -1.87 -14.98
N ALA A 114 10.49 -1.32 -14.23
CA ALA A 114 9.87 -0.03 -14.50
C ALA A 114 10.84 1.14 -14.27
N LEU A 115 11.58 1.13 -13.15
CA LEU A 115 12.55 2.16 -12.79
C LEU A 115 13.85 2.08 -13.62
N GLY A 116 14.24 0.89 -14.06
CA GLY A 116 15.54 0.63 -14.70
C GLY A 116 16.71 0.50 -13.71
N TYR A 117 16.45 0.65 -12.41
CA TYR A 117 17.43 0.48 -11.33
C TYR A 117 16.76 -0.15 -10.10
N ARG A 118 17.57 -0.57 -9.12
CA ARG A 118 17.06 -1.22 -7.91
C ARG A 118 16.14 -0.26 -7.13
N PRO A 119 14.92 -0.69 -6.75
CA PRO A 119 13.99 0.11 -5.97
C PRO A 119 14.66 0.74 -4.73
N PRO A 120 14.49 2.06 -4.51
CA PRO A 120 15.02 2.75 -3.34
C PRO A 120 14.27 2.34 -2.06
N PRO A 121 14.82 2.61 -0.86
CA PRO A 121 14.08 2.46 0.38
C PRO A 121 12.84 3.38 0.38
N GLY A 122 11.70 2.85 0.83
CA GLY A 122 10.39 3.55 0.79
C GLY A 122 9.56 3.26 -0.47
N SER A 123 10.10 2.47 -1.41
CA SER A 123 9.29 1.81 -2.44
C SER A 123 8.33 0.80 -1.82
N LEU A 124 7.23 0.53 -2.53
CA LEU A 124 6.24 -0.49 -2.22
C LEU A 124 6.90 -1.87 -2.11
N SER A 125 7.83 -2.20 -3.03
CA SER A 125 8.56 -3.47 -2.94
C SER A 125 9.52 -3.52 -1.74
N ALA A 126 10.22 -2.44 -1.41
CA ALA A 126 11.08 -2.40 -0.22
C ALA A 126 10.26 -2.53 1.08
N GLU A 127 9.09 -1.89 1.16
CA GLU A 127 8.16 -2.04 2.28
C GLU A 127 7.66 -3.49 2.41
N ALA A 128 7.33 -4.13 1.28
CA ALA A 128 6.94 -5.54 1.26
C ALA A 128 8.02 -6.48 1.78
N GLN A 129 9.26 -6.30 1.35
CA GLN A 129 10.38 -7.08 1.87
C GLN A 129 10.60 -6.81 3.37
N SER A 130 10.50 -5.55 3.81
CA SER A 130 10.65 -5.19 5.22
C SER A 130 9.56 -5.82 6.11
N VAL A 131 8.32 -5.88 5.63
CA VAL A 131 7.21 -6.56 6.33
C VAL A 131 7.48 -8.06 6.43
N LEU A 132 7.94 -8.70 5.35
CA LEU A 132 8.30 -10.11 5.35
C LEU A 132 9.44 -10.43 6.31
N ASP A 133 10.54 -9.68 6.24
CA ASP A 133 11.69 -9.87 7.14
C ASP A 133 11.29 -9.77 8.62
N ARG A 134 10.36 -8.86 8.95
CA ARG A 134 9.84 -8.73 10.32
C ARG A 134 9.00 -9.92 10.76
N ARG A 135 8.32 -10.59 9.83
CA ARG A 135 7.49 -11.77 10.09
C ARG A 135 8.31 -13.04 10.20
N ASP A 136 9.28 -13.20 9.31
CA ASP A 136 10.14 -14.38 9.26
C ASP A 136 11.05 -14.48 10.50
N ARG A 137 11.25 -13.37 11.22
CA ARG A 137 12.00 -13.34 12.49
C ARG A 137 11.16 -13.67 13.72
N LYS A 138 9.83 -13.67 13.62
CA LYS A 138 8.93 -13.89 14.76
C LYS A 138 8.30 -15.28 14.67
N PRO A 139 8.19 -16.00 15.80
CA PRO A 139 7.50 -17.27 15.81
C PRO A 139 6.02 -17.05 15.43
N VAL A 140 5.49 -17.96 14.63
CA VAL A 140 4.08 -17.88 14.21
C VAL A 140 3.19 -18.12 15.42
N THR A 141 2.36 -17.12 15.75
CA THR A 141 1.35 -17.19 16.81
C THR A 141 -0.04 -17.46 16.23
N LYS A 142 -0.99 -17.90 17.07
CA LYS A 142 -2.38 -18.05 16.66
C LYS A 142 -3.03 -16.76 16.21
N GLU A 143 -2.66 -15.64 16.83
CA GLU A 143 -3.15 -14.30 16.47
C GLU A 143 -2.69 -13.93 15.06
N LEU A 144 -1.39 -14.05 14.77
CA LEU A 144 -0.84 -13.78 13.44
C LEU A 144 -1.47 -14.68 12.37
N ALA A 145 -1.63 -15.97 12.69
CA ALA A 145 -2.25 -16.91 11.78
C ALA A 145 -3.73 -16.59 11.53
N ALA A 146 -4.47 -16.14 12.56
CA ALA A 146 -5.87 -15.77 12.44
C ALA A 146 -6.04 -14.48 11.63
N GLU A 147 -5.15 -13.51 11.80
CA GLU A 147 -5.09 -12.30 11.00
C GLU A 147 -4.88 -12.63 9.52
N ILE A 148 -3.86 -13.43 9.19
CA ILE A 148 -3.58 -13.86 7.82
C ILE A 148 -4.77 -14.63 7.22
N MET A 149 -5.42 -15.51 7.99
CA MET A 149 -6.61 -16.23 7.54
C MET A 149 -7.80 -15.29 7.28
N SER A 150 -8.05 -14.32 8.17
CA SER A 150 -9.14 -13.35 8.04
C SER A 150 -8.96 -12.49 6.79
N GLU A 151 -7.74 -12.04 6.54
CA GLU A 151 -7.41 -11.24 5.36
C GLU A 151 -7.55 -12.05 4.07
N GLU A 152 -7.01 -13.28 4.03
CA GLU A 152 -7.13 -14.13 2.84
C GLU A 152 -8.61 -14.50 2.56
N HIS A 153 -9.40 -14.73 3.60
CA HIS A 153 -10.85 -14.93 3.47
C HIS A 153 -11.55 -13.68 2.91
N ARG A 154 -11.26 -12.49 3.46
CA ARG A 154 -11.85 -11.22 2.98
C ARG A 154 -11.50 -10.97 1.52
N ARG A 155 -10.28 -11.32 1.12
CA ARG A 155 -9.81 -11.19 -0.26
C ARG A 155 -10.51 -12.16 -1.21
N LEU A 156 -10.61 -13.44 -0.85
CA LEU A 156 -11.21 -14.47 -1.71
C LEU A 156 -12.75 -14.41 -1.71
N GLY A 157 -13.36 -13.77 -0.71
CA GLY A 157 -14.80 -13.81 -0.47
C GLY A 157 -15.30 -15.15 0.05
N HIS A 158 -14.41 -16.12 0.25
CA HIS A 158 -14.70 -17.44 0.78
C HIS A 158 -13.53 -17.96 1.61
N ARG A 159 -13.76 -19.06 2.34
CA ARG A 159 -12.73 -19.68 3.17
C ARG A 159 -11.52 -20.11 2.32
N PRO A 160 -10.28 -19.80 2.76
CA PRO A 160 -9.08 -20.29 2.09
C PRO A 160 -9.07 -21.82 2.04
N ARG A 161 -8.63 -22.38 0.91
CA ARG A 161 -8.54 -23.84 0.74
C ARG A 161 -7.40 -24.42 1.59
N SER A 162 -7.47 -25.72 1.88
CA SER A 162 -6.33 -26.46 2.44
C SER A 162 -5.12 -26.35 1.50
N GLY A 163 -3.95 -26.03 2.06
CA GLY A 163 -2.71 -25.79 1.28
C GLY A 163 -2.53 -24.34 0.82
N SER A 164 -3.48 -23.44 1.10
CA SER A 164 -3.26 -21.99 1.01
C SER A 164 -2.19 -21.52 1.98
N PHE A 165 -1.63 -20.33 1.74
CA PHE A 165 -0.67 -19.71 2.64
C PHE A 165 -1.24 -19.55 4.05
N ALA A 166 -2.47 -19.03 4.21
CA ALA A 166 -3.12 -18.96 5.52
C ALA A 166 -3.25 -20.32 6.20
N ALA A 167 -3.57 -21.39 5.44
CA ALA A 167 -3.66 -22.73 6.00
C ALA A 167 -2.29 -23.28 6.47
N ILE A 168 -1.22 -22.99 5.75
CA ILE A 168 0.16 -23.36 6.15
C ILE A 168 0.55 -22.63 7.43
N VAL A 169 0.32 -21.31 7.49
CA VAL A 169 0.63 -20.49 8.67
C VAL A 169 -0.17 -20.96 9.89
N GLN A 170 -1.43 -21.35 9.72
CA GLN A 170 -2.23 -21.95 10.79
C GLN A 170 -1.65 -23.27 11.29
N GLY A 171 -1.19 -24.13 10.37
CA GLY A 171 -0.50 -25.36 10.74
C GLY A 171 0.81 -25.12 11.51
N LEU A 172 1.55 -24.06 11.18
CA LEU A 172 2.73 -23.62 11.93
C LEU A 172 2.35 -23.14 13.34
N ALA A 173 1.31 -22.33 13.46
CA ALA A 173 0.81 -21.86 14.77
C ALA A 173 0.35 -23.00 15.67
N ASP A 174 -0.38 -23.98 15.12
CA ASP A 174 -0.83 -25.15 15.88
C ASP A 174 0.34 -26.03 16.31
N ARG A 175 1.38 -26.19 15.48
CA ARG A 175 2.60 -26.91 15.87
C ARG A 175 3.35 -26.19 16.99
N ASN A 176 3.53 -24.88 16.87
CA ASN A 176 4.15 -24.05 17.92
C ASN A 176 3.41 -24.18 19.25
N GLN A 177 2.06 -24.18 19.23
CA GLN A 177 1.29 -24.35 20.46
C GLN A 177 1.39 -25.77 21.04
N ARG A 178 1.34 -26.81 20.20
CA ARG A 178 1.33 -28.21 20.65
C ARG A 178 2.69 -28.67 21.17
N HIS A 179 3.78 -28.17 20.58
CA HIS A 179 5.13 -28.66 20.84
C HIS A 179 6.03 -27.63 21.52
N ASP A 180 5.50 -26.46 21.90
CA ASP A 180 6.26 -25.31 22.42
C ASP A 180 7.44 -24.92 21.51
N THR A 181 7.26 -25.09 20.20
CA THR A 181 8.26 -24.74 19.18
C THR A 181 8.15 -23.27 18.78
N LYS A 182 9.21 -22.75 18.16
CA LYS A 182 9.30 -21.35 17.70
C LYS A 182 9.46 -21.25 16.19
N LEU A 183 8.70 -22.06 15.46
CA LEU A 183 8.74 -22.07 14.00
C LEU A 183 8.26 -20.72 13.45
N THR A 184 8.95 -20.20 12.46
CA THR A 184 8.59 -18.97 11.75
C THR A 184 7.97 -19.30 10.39
N ILE A 185 7.59 -18.28 9.63
CA ILE A 185 7.04 -18.45 8.27
C ILE A 185 8.12 -18.95 7.29
N ALA A 186 9.40 -18.81 7.64
CA ALA A 186 10.52 -19.25 6.81
C ALA A 186 10.88 -20.74 6.97
N ASP A 187 10.29 -21.44 7.96
CA ASP A 187 10.52 -22.87 8.26
C ASP A 187 9.55 -23.80 7.50
#